data_AF-A0A517VJ19-F1
#
_entry.id   AF-A0A517VJ19-F1
#
_cell.length_a   1.000
_cell.length_b   1.000
_cell.length_c   1.000
_cell.angle_alpha   90.00
_cell.angle_beta   90.00
_cell.angle_gamma   90.00
#
_symmetry.space_group_name_H-M   'P 1'
#
loop_
_entity.id
_entity.type
_entity.pdbx_description
1 polymer ?
#
loop_
_entity_poly.entity_id
_entity_poly.type
_entity_poly.pdbx_seq_one_letter_code
_entity_poly.pdbx_strand_id
1 'polypeptide(L)'
;MIYQDKTRKGFTLIELLVVIAIIAILIALLLPAVQQAREAARRSDCRNKMKQLGLALHNYLETHSVLPPSAVAKGLCSTGVAASNTLNGNGLVLLLPYLDQSALYNQLNFSLAFDDYGAGSAPLPSGGATSNADLVNRRMTIFNCPSDPGPQGIPSSSSYMLPGGSNEHRTNYDFIVYRLTYNNCHGWTSRAASQRTMFEDGSKCRPRDVTDGMSNTAMMAETRQACCGNGANANWGGRGYTQIGLSLSGVTPNRTTRNSSSYPGGVKDFAPWLGDWNTTGSLHVGGLHVLLGDGAVRFMGDNTDYSIRLNLDRIADGNVIGEW
;
A
#
# COMPACT_ATOMS: atom_id res chain seq x y z
N MET A 1 7.63 25.76 -75.67
CA MET A 1 7.07 25.38 -74.36
C MET A 1 6.52 23.98 -74.50
N ILE A 2 7.21 22.96 -73.98
CA ILE A 2 6.76 21.56 -74.04
C ILE A 2 6.12 21.26 -72.68
N TYR A 3 4.80 21.08 -72.65
CA TYR A 3 4.08 20.60 -71.46
C TYR A 3 4.37 19.10 -71.30
N GLN A 4 5.18 18.73 -70.32
CA GLN A 4 5.28 17.34 -69.87
C GLN A 4 4.01 16.99 -69.10
N ASP A 5 3.16 16.16 -69.69
CA ASP A 5 1.97 15.64 -69.03
C ASP A 5 2.39 14.64 -67.94
N LYS A 6 2.26 15.06 -66.68
CA LYS A 6 2.65 14.26 -65.51
C LYS A 6 1.57 13.19 -65.31
N THR A 7 1.76 12.01 -65.90
CA THR A 7 0.88 10.85 -65.71
C THR A 7 0.80 10.52 -64.21
N ARG A 8 -0.32 10.89 -63.59
CA ARG A 8 -0.62 10.51 -62.20
C ARG A 8 -0.93 9.01 -62.21
N LYS A 9 -0.02 8.20 -61.68
CA LYS A 9 -0.30 6.79 -61.40
C LYS A 9 -1.42 6.72 -60.35
N GLY A 10 -2.57 6.19 -60.74
CA GLY A 10 -3.68 5.92 -59.82
C GLY A 10 -3.33 4.76 -58.91
N PHE A 11 -3.66 4.87 -57.63
CA PHE A 11 -3.45 3.82 -56.64
C PHE A 11 -4.52 2.73 -56.83
N THR A 12 -4.12 1.47 -56.96
CA THR A 12 -5.08 0.37 -57.10
C THR A 12 -5.69 0.02 -55.75
N LEU A 13 -6.95 -0.44 -55.76
CA LEU A 13 -7.65 -0.88 -54.54
C LEU A 13 -6.88 -2.00 -53.82
N ILE A 14 -6.19 -2.86 -54.58
CA ILE A 14 -5.38 -3.96 -54.07
C ILE A 14 -4.15 -3.44 -53.33
N GLU A 15 -3.43 -2.45 -53.88
CA GLU A 15 -2.27 -1.85 -53.20
C GLU A 15 -2.67 -1.22 -51.85
N LEU A 16 -3.83 -0.57 -51.79
CA LEU A 16 -4.36 -0.03 -50.53
C LEU A 16 -4.69 -1.13 -49.53
N LEU A 17 -5.34 -2.20 -49.99
CA LEU A 17 -5.74 -3.32 -49.16
C LEU A 17 -4.53 -4.07 -48.56
N VAL A 18 -3.46 -4.24 -49.35
CA VAL A 18 -2.22 -4.88 -48.87
C VAL A 18 -1.54 -4.01 -47.81
N VAL A 19 -1.46 -2.70 -48.02
CA VAL A 19 -0.82 -1.79 -47.06
C VAL A 19 -1.56 -1.78 -45.73
N ILE A 20 -2.91 -1.67 -45.74
CA ILE A 20 -3.68 -1.73 -44.50
C ILE A 20 -3.57 -3.10 -43.82
N ALA A 21 -3.49 -4.19 -44.58
CA ALA A 21 -3.32 -5.54 -44.01
C ALA A 21 -1.97 -5.68 -43.30
N ILE A 22 -0.88 -5.17 -43.90
CA ILE A 22 0.45 -5.18 -43.28
C ILE A 22 0.45 -4.32 -42.01
N ILE A 23 -0.11 -3.10 -42.05
CA ILE A 23 -0.18 -2.22 -40.87
C ILE A 23 -1.00 -2.89 -39.75
N ALA A 24 -2.12 -3.52 -40.07
CA ALA A 24 -2.95 -4.22 -39.10
C ALA A 24 -2.19 -5.38 -38.43
N ILE A 25 -1.44 -6.18 -39.19
CA ILE A 25 -0.60 -7.27 -38.66
C ILE A 25 0.50 -6.71 -37.77
N LEU A 26 1.20 -5.65 -38.20
CA LEU A 26 2.25 -5.02 -37.39
C LEU A 26 1.71 -4.47 -36.07
N ILE A 27 0.56 -3.77 -36.08
CA ILE A 27 -0.07 -3.27 -34.86
C ILE A 27 -0.52 -4.43 -33.96
N ALA A 28 -1.10 -5.48 -34.53
CA ALA A 28 -1.54 -6.65 -33.77
C ALA A 28 -0.38 -7.36 -33.05
N LEU A 29 0.82 -7.37 -33.65
CA LEU A 29 2.03 -7.93 -33.03
C LEU A 29 2.70 -6.97 -32.04
N LEU A 30 2.65 -5.66 -32.30
CA LEU A 30 3.29 -4.64 -31.45
C LEU A 30 2.47 -4.32 -30.19
N LEU A 31 1.14 -4.34 -30.25
CA LEU A 31 0.30 -3.93 -29.12
C LEU A 31 0.53 -4.80 -27.87
N PRO A 32 0.51 -6.16 -27.94
CA PRO A 32 0.81 -7.00 -26.79
C PRO A 32 2.21 -6.74 -26.22
N ALA A 33 3.21 -6.58 -27.09
CA ALA A 33 4.60 -6.33 -26.70
C ALA A 33 4.75 -4.98 -25.98
N VAL A 34 4.13 -3.91 -26.48
CA VAL A 34 4.17 -2.59 -25.86
C VAL A 34 3.50 -2.61 -24.48
N GLN A 35 2.40 -3.34 -24.31
CA GLN A 35 1.73 -3.45 -23.00
C GLN A 35 2.57 -4.24 -21.99
N GLN A 36 3.21 -5.34 -22.41
CA GLN A 36 4.13 -6.09 -21.55
C GLN A 36 5.32 -5.24 -21.12
N ALA A 37 5.92 -4.48 -22.04
CA ALA A 37 7.01 -3.57 -21.73
C ALA A 37 6.59 -2.47 -20.74
N ARG A 38 5.39 -1.90 -20.92
CA ARG A 38 4.84 -0.89 -20.00
C ARG A 38 4.62 -1.46 -18.60
N GLU A 39 4.08 -2.66 -18.46
CA GLU A 39 3.90 -3.27 -17.14
C GLU A 39 5.23 -3.64 -16.48
N ALA A 40 6.21 -4.14 -17.25
CA ALA A 40 7.55 -4.40 -16.72
C ALA A 40 8.22 -3.11 -16.18
N ALA A 41 8.04 -1.99 -16.88
CA ALA A 41 8.50 -0.68 -16.41
C ALA A 41 7.79 -0.27 -15.11
N ARG A 42 6.45 -0.33 -15.06
CA ARG A 42 5.68 0.00 -13.86
C ARG A 42 6.04 -0.89 -12.66
N ARG A 43 6.26 -2.18 -12.88
CA ARG A 43 6.73 -3.12 -11.86
C ARG A 43 8.11 -2.74 -11.33
N SER A 44 9.02 -2.35 -12.21
CA SER A 44 10.35 -1.87 -11.84
C SER A 44 10.27 -0.57 -11.03
N ASP A 45 9.36 0.34 -11.40
CA ASP A 45 9.10 1.57 -10.66
C ASP A 45 8.56 1.28 -9.25
N CYS A 46 7.61 0.35 -9.09
CA CYS A 46 7.07 0.00 -7.77
C CYS A 46 8.16 -0.65 -6.88
N ARG A 47 9.02 -1.50 -7.46
CA ARG A 47 10.21 -2.03 -6.77
C ARG A 47 11.19 -0.92 -6.34
N ASN A 48 11.44 0.06 -7.20
CA ASN A 48 12.34 1.18 -6.89
C ASN A 48 11.79 2.08 -5.78
N LYS A 49 10.47 2.33 -5.75
CA LYS A 49 9.82 3.07 -4.65
C LYS A 49 9.95 2.32 -3.33
N MET A 50 9.73 1.01 -3.32
CA MET A 50 9.96 0.18 -2.12
C MET A 50 11.43 0.22 -1.65
N LYS A 51 12.40 0.28 -2.58
CA LYS A 51 13.81 0.50 -2.23
C LYS A 51 14.07 1.86 -1.59
N GLN A 52 13.45 2.92 -2.11
CA GLN A 52 13.55 4.27 -1.53
C GLN A 52 12.92 4.31 -0.12
N LEU A 53 11.78 3.65 0.09
CA LEU A 53 11.17 3.51 1.41
C LEU A 53 12.05 2.71 2.38
N GLY A 54 12.69 1.64 1.91
CA GLY A 54 13.68 0.90 2.70
C GLY A 54 14.88 1.75 3.10
N LEU A 55 15.41 2.55 2.18
CA LEU A 55 16.49 3.49 2.49
C LEU A 55 16.05 4.52 3.53
N ALA A 56 14.85 5.09 3.40
CA ALA A 56 14.28 6.02 4.38
C ALA A 56 14.13 5.37 5.76
N LEU A 57 13.72 4.10 5.83
CA LEU A 57 13.65 3.34 7.07
C LEU A 57 15.02 3.15 7.73
N HIS A 58 16.05 2.85 6.94
CA HIS A 58 17.42 2.72 7.45
C HIS A 58 18.00 4.07 7.91
N ASN A 59 17.74 5.16 7.20
CA ASN A 59 18.16 6.50 7.63
C ASN A 59 17.46 6.94 8.93
N TYR A 60 16.16 6.63 9.06
CA TYR A 60 15.43 6.82 10.32
C TYR A 60 16.06 5.99 11.44
N LEU A 61 16.35 4.71 11.18
CA LEU A 61 16.97 3.81 12.15
C LEU A 61 18.36 4.31 12.58
N GLU A 62 19.17 4.83 11.67
CA GLU A 62 20.48 5.40 11.97
C GLU A 62 20.35 6.61 12.90
N THR A 63 19.40 7.50 12.62
CA THR A 63 19.20 8.75 13.38
C THR A 63 18.55 8.51 14.74
N HIS A 64 17.61 7.57 14.84
CA HIS A 64 16.79 7.36 16.05
C HIS A 64 17.16 6.09 16.83
N SER A 65 18.07 5.26 16.32
CA SER A 65 18.47 3.95 16.90
C SER A 65 17.31 2.97 17.10
N VAL A 66 16.19 3.19 16.41
CA VAL A 66 14.96 2.38 16.48
C VAL A 66 14.19 2.52 15.16
N LEU A 67 13.46 1.48 14.76
CA LEU A 67 12.50 1.58 13.65
C LEU A 67 11.28 2.42 14.07
N PRO A 68 10.63 3.13 13.13
CA PRO A 68 9.42 3.86 13.44
C PRO A 68 8.30 2.89 13.83
N PRO A 69 7.35 3.30 14.69
CA PRO A 69 6.14 2.52 14.92
C PRO A 69 5.23 2.54 13.69
N SER A 70 4.35 1.53 13.52
CA SER A 70 3.38 1.57 12.43
C SER A 70 2.36 2.70 12.61
N ALA A 71 1.97 2.95 13.88
CA ALA A 71 1.03 3.98 14.28
C ALA A 71 1.52 4.72 15.53
N VAL A 72 1.16 5.99 15.65
CA VAL A 72 1.40 6.83 16.84
C VAL A 72 0.06 7.19 17.47
N ALA A 73 -0.17 6.69 18.69
CA ALA A 73 -1.39 6.92 19.47
C ALA A 73 -2.65 6.68 18.63
N LYS A 74 -2.80 5.43 18.14
CA LYS A 74 -4.00 5.01 17.43
C LYS A 74 -5.20 5.19 18.36
N GLY A 75 -6.17 6.01 17.96
CA GLY A 75 -7.23 6.49 18.86
C GLY A 75 -8.21 5.44 19.38
N LEU A 76 -8.12 4.19 18.88
CA LEU A 76 -8.95 3.07 19.27
C LEU A 76 -8.10 1.84 19.55
N CYS A 77 -8.30 1.28 20.73
CA CYS A 77 -7.62 0.06 21.17
C CYS A 77 -8.46 -1.19 20.95
N SER A 78 -9.79 -1.05 20.98
CA SER A 78 -10.76 -2.12 20.81
C SER A 78 -12.09 -1.49 20.38
N THR A 79 -13.01 -2.32 19.89
CA THR A 79 -14.33 -1.86 19.43
C THR A 79 -15.03 -1.13 20.57
N GLY A 80 -15.36 0.14 20.36
CA GLY A 80 -16.06 0.96 21.36
C GLY A 80 -15.19 1.52 22.48
N VAL A 81 -13.87 1.29 22.48
CA VAL A 81 -12.95 1.74 23.55
C VAL A 81 -11.97 2.77 23.02
N ALA A 82 -12.26 4.03 23.31
CA ALA A 82 -11.40 5.17 23.00
C ALA A 82 -10.10 5.13 23.82
N ALA A 83 -8.97 5.42 23.17
CA ALA A 83 -7.71 5.67 23.87
C ALA A 83 -7.75 7.04 24.58
N SER A 84 -6.99 7.19 25.67
CA SER A 84 -6.90 8.44 26.44
C SER A 84 -6.20 9.58 25.68
N ASN A 85 -5.44 9.26 24.64
CA ASN A 85 -4.82 10.21 23.71
C ASN A 85 -4.98 9.68 22.28
N THR A 86 -5.48 10.52 21.37
CA THR A 86 -5.73 10.15 19.96
C THR A 86 -4.98 11.10 19.05
N LEU A 87 -3.90 10.63 18.44
CA LEU A 87 -3.19 11.35 17.38
C LEU A 87 -3.38 10.72 16.02
N ASN A 88 -3.85 9.46 15.95
CA ASN A 88 -4.09 8.70 14.72
C ASN A 88 -2.99 8.81 13.66
N GLY A 89 -1.74 9.00 14.07
CA GLY A 89 -0.63 9.25 13.17
C GLY A 89 -0.12 7.95 12.52
N ASN A 90 0.15 8.00 11.22
CA ASN A 90 0.82 6.93 10.49
C ASN A 90 2.34 7.05 10.66
N GLY A 91 3.02 5.94 10.90
CA GLY A 91 4.49 5.88 10.93
C GLY A 91 5.17 6.35 9.64
N LEU A 92 4.47 6.31 8.49
CA LEU A 92 4.99 6.84 7.22
C LEU A 92 5.33 8.34 7.29
N VAL A 93 4.63 9.10 8.15
CA VAL A 93 4.92 10.52 8.39
C VAL A 93 6.35 10.72 8.91
N LEU A 94 6.84 9.78 9.72
CA LEU A 94 8.18 9.86 10.31
C LEU A 94 9.29 9.66 9.29
N LEU A 95 8.95 9.13 8.10
CA LEU A 95 9.89 8.91 7.01
C LEU A 95 10.04 10.14 6.10
N LEU A 96 9.15 11.15 6.20
CA LEU A 96 9.15 12.31 5.30
C LEU A 96 10.50 13.05 5.22
N PRO A 97 11.24 13.29 6.32
CA PRO A 97 12.53 13.97 6.23
C PRO A 97 13.57 13.21 5.39
N TYR A 98 13.41 11.88 5.31
CA TYR A 98 14.29 10.98 4.57
C TYR A 98 13.78 10.67 3.15
N LEU A 99 12.67 11.31 2.75
CA LEU A 99 12.03 11.22 1.43
C LEU A 99 11.99 12.59 0.73
N ASP A 100 12.89 13.50 1.09
CA ASP A 100 12.94 14.88 0.60
C ASP A 100 11.65 15.70 0.87
N GLN A 101 10.88 15.33 1.91
CA GLN A 101 9.65 15.99 2.33
C GLN A 101 9.79 16.75 3.67
N SER A 102 11.00 17.20 4.02
CA SER A 102 11.28 17.92 5.28
C SER A 102 10.44 19.21 5.44
N ALA A 103 10.16 19.92 4.34
CA ALA A 103 9.33 21.13 4.38
C ALA A 103 7.87 20.82 4.77
N LEU A 104 7.34 19.68 4.33
CA LEU A 104 6.02 19.20 4.73
C LEU A 104 6.03 18.68 6.17
N TYR A 105 7.08 17.94 6.54
CA TYR A 105 7.25 17.43 7.91
C TYR A 105 7.21 18.56 8.96
N ASN A 106 7.90 19.66 8.69
CA ASN A 106 7.94 20.81 9.60
C ASN A 106 6.62 21.58 9.73
N GLN A 107 5.66 21.36 8.81
CA GLN A 107 4.32 21.96 8.89
C GLN A 107 3.36 21.12 9.74
N LEU A 108 3.67 19.85 9.97
CA LEU A 108 2.81 18.93 10.71
C LEU A 108 2.91 19.20 12.22
N ASN A 109 1.77 19.24 12.89
CA ASN A 109 1.68 19.40 14.33
C ASN A 109 1.45 18.03 15.00
N PHE A 110 2.52 17.45 15.57
CA PHE A 110 2.48 16.14 16.22
C PHE A 110 1.69 16.09 17.55
N SER A 111 1.21 17.24 18.04
CA SER A 111 0.30 17.31 19.20
C SER A 111 -1.18 17.25 18.80
N LEU A 112 -1.49 17.27 17.50
CA LEU A 112 -2.84 17.19 16.97
C LEU A 112 -3.06 15.87 16.23
N ALA A 113 -4.32 15.44 16.14
CA ALA A 113 -4.71 14.33 15.29
C ALA A 113 -4.27 14.57 13.84
N PHE A 114 -3.81 13.54 13.16
CA PHE A 114 -3.37 13.60 11.77
C PHE A 114 -4.53 13.62 10.78
N ASP A 115 -5.71 13.18 11.23
CA ASP A 115 -6.91 13.16 10.40
C ASP A 115 -8.18 13.24 11.25
N ASP A 116 -9.27 13.72 10.65
CA ASP A 116 -10.60 13.69 11.28
C ASP A 116 -11.12 12.25 11.22
N TYR A 117 -11.75 11.78 12.30
CA TYR A 117 -12.42 10.48 12.28
C TYR A 117 -13.68 10.54 13.15
N GLY A 118 -14.82 10.29 12.49
CA GLY A 118 -16.18 10.40 13.03
C GLY A 118 -16.92 9.07 13.08
N ALA A 119 -17.89 8.95 13.99
CA ALA A 119 -18.39 7.69 14.53
C ALA A 119 -19.23 6.80 13.61
N GLY A 120 -19.03 5.48 13.78
CA GLY A 120 -19.95 4.41 13.39
C GLY A 120 -19.76 3.20 14.31
N SER A 121 -20.42 3.25 15.48
CA SER A 121 -20.41 2.32 16.63
C SER A 121 -19.22 2.33 17.62
N ALA A 122 -18.25 3.23 17.44
CA ALA A 122 -17.33 3.63 18.49
C ALA A 122 -17.06 5.14 18.36
N PRO A 123 -17.45 5.99 19.34
CA PRO A 123 -17.11 7.40 19.30
C PRO A 123 -15.60 7.54 19.45
N LEU A 124 -14.92 8.17 18.50
CA LEU A 124 -13.59 8.69 18.79
C LEU A 124 -13.72 9.84 19.80
N PRO A 125 -12.71 10.02 20.67
CA PRO A 125 -12.62 11.21 21.48
C PRO A 125 -12.24 12.38 20.57
N SER A 126 -13.22 13.20 20.21
CA SER A 126 -13.06 14.62 19.85
C SER A 126 -11.80 14.95 19.04
N GLY A 127 -11.69 14.42 17.83
CA GLY A 127 -10.69 14.85 16.86
C GLY A 127 -11.39 15.44 15.65
N GLY A 128 -11.98 16.64 15.78
CA GLY A 128 -12.43 17.36 14.59
C GLY A 128 -11.26 17.66 13.66
N ALA A 129 -11.53 17.92 12.38
CA ALA A 129 -10.52 18.32 11.39
C ALA A 129 -9.46 19.27 11.99
N THR A 130 -8.23 18.79 12.02
CA THR A 130 -7.08 19.55 12.51
C THR A 130 -6.35 20.18 11.33
N SER A 131 -5.39 21.08 11.61
CA SER A 131 -4.49 21.60 10.57
C SER A 131 -3.66 20.53 9.86
N ASN A 132 -3.55 19.32 10.42
CA ASN A 132 -2.84 18.22 9.76
C ASN A 132 -3.67 17.59 8.64
N ALA A 133 -5.01 17.57 8.74
CA ALA A 133 -5.90 16.90 7.79
C ALA A 133 -5.70 17.41 6.35
N ASP A 134 -5.52 18.72 6.17
CA ASP A 134 -5.24 19.33 4.86
C ASP A 134 -3.84 18.98 4.32
N LEU A 135 -2.85 18.82 5.22
CA LEU A 135 -1.47 18.51 4.86
C LEU A 135 -1.32 17.06 4.41
N VAL A 136 -2.01 16.13 5.09
CA VAL A 136 -1.94 14.69 4.81
C VAL A 136 -2.76 14.27 3.60
N ASN A 137 -3.67 15.11 3.11
CA ASN A 137 -4.43 14.86 1.88
C ASN A 137 -3.64 15.06 0.57
N ARG A 138 -2.39 15.51 0.65
CA ARG A 138 -1.54 15.71 -0.53
C ARG A 138 -1.14 14.38 -1.15
N ARG A 139 -1.27 14.26 -2.47
CA ARG A 139 -0.81 13.07 -3.22
C ARG A 139 0.71 13.01 -3.25
N MET A 140 1.26 11.93 -2.71
CA MET A 140 2.70 11.64 -2.77
C MET A 140 3.00 10.46 -3.68
N THR A 141 3.72 10.74 -4.77
CA THR A 141 4.06 9.76 -5.80
C THR A 141 4.91 8.61 -5.27
N ILE A 142 5.71 8.83 -4.21
CA ILE A 142 6.50 7.79 -3.54
C ILE A 142 5.63 6.69 -2.93
N PHE A 143 4.42 7.03 -2.48
CA PHE A 143 3.50 6.09 -1.86
C PHE A 143 2.52 5.43 -2.83
N ASN A 144 2.58 5.75 -4.13
CA ASN A 144 1.65 5.22 -5.12
C ASN A 144 2.35 4.33 -6.15
N CYS A 145 1.80 3.15 -6.43
CA CYS A 145 2.30 2.27 -7.49
C CYS A 145 1.64 2.67 -8.83
N PRO A 146 2.40 2.98 -9.90
CA PRO A 146 1.81 3.32 -11.20
C PRO A 146 0.96 2.22 -11.84
N SER A 147 1.08 0.97 -11.39
CA SER A 147 0.19 -0.13 -11.83
C SER A 147 -1.19 -0.08 -11.20
N ASP A 148 -1.38 0.71 -10.13
CA ASP A 148 -2.67 0.90 -9.48
C ASP A 148 -3.33 2.19 -9.98
N PRO A 149 -4.46 2.11 -10.72
CA PRO A 149 -5.18 3.29 -11.19
C PRO A 149 -5.94 4.01 -10.06
N GLY A 150 -5.86 3.52 -8.83
CA GLY A 150 -6.58 4.06 -7.69
C GLY A 150 -7.98 3.49 -7.52
N PRO A 151 -8.68 3.88 -6.44
CA PRO A 151 -10.04 3.43 -6.16
C PRO A 151 -10.97 3.71 -7.35
N GLN A 152 -11.39 2.65 -8.04
CA GLN A 152 -12.35 2.72 -9.15
C GLN A 152 -13.78 2.68 -8.59
N GLY A 153 -14.24 3.83 -8.07
CA GLY A 153 -15.64 4.01 -7.67
C GLY A 153 -16.02 3.38 -6.33
N ILE A 154 -16.24 4.25 -5.34
CA ILE A 154 -17.35 4.30 -4.35
C ILE A 154 -16.86 5.28 -3.27
N PRO A 155 -17.41 6.52 -3.22
CA PRO A 155 -16.99 7.53 -2.24
C PRO A 155 -17.65 7.39 -0.86
N SER A 156 -18.54 6.40 -0.66
CA SER A 156 -19.37 6.34 0.54
C SER A 156 -19.59 4.91 1.02
N SER A 157 -18.98 4.59 2.16
CA SER A 157 -19.43 3.54 3.07
C SER A 157 -20.20 4.18 4.23
N SER A 158 -20.72 3.39 5.17
CA SER A 158 -21.32 3.85 6.43
C SER A 158 -20.60 3.31 7.68
N SER A 159 -19.50 2.56 7.53
CA SER A 159 -18.80 1.91 8.63
C SER A 159 -17.28 2.11 8.54
N TYR A 160 -16.62 2.42 9.66
CA TYR A 160 -15.15 2.54 9.77
C TYR A 160 -14.55 3.60 8.84
N MET A 161 -15.16 4.79 8.80
CA MET A 161 -14.79 5.87 7.89
C MET A 161 -13.96 6.97 8.56
N LEU A 162 -13.11 7.59 7.73
CA LEU A 162 -12.74 9.01 7.82
C LEU A 162 -13.90 9.85 7.23
N PRO A 163 -14.11 11.12 7.62
CA PRO A 163 -15.34 11.84 7.30
C PRO A 163 -15.68 11.84 5.81
N GLY A 164 -16.98 11.71 5.54
CA GLY A 164 -17.52 11.58 4.19
C GLY A 164 -17.07 12.72 3.27
N GLY A 165 -16.57 12.36 2.09
CA GLY A 165 -16.14 13.31 1.06
C GLY A 165 -14.62 13.49 0.94
N SER A 166 -13.82 12.71 1.66
CA SER A 166 -12.37 12.82 1.58
C SER A 166 -11.84 12.25 0.25
N ASN A 167 -11.15 13.08 -0.54
CA ASN A 167 -10.46 12.70 -1.79
C ASN A 167 -9.15 11.95 -1.49
N GLU A 168 -9.12 11.14 -0.43
CA GLU A 168 -7.87 10.57 0.07
C GLU A 168 -7.48 9.36 -0.73
N HIS A 169 -6.17 9.20 -0.87
CA HIS A 169 -5.57 8.14 -1.64
C HIS A 169 -4.80 7.23 -0.68
N ARG A 170 -5.29 6.00 -0.53
CA ARG A 170 -4.54 4.96 0.19
C ARG A 170 -3.18 4.76 -0.45
N THR A 171 -2.16 4.52 0.36
CA THR A 171 -0.84 4.16 -0.13
C THR A 171 -0.86 2.75 -0.72
N ASN A 172 0.01 2.49 -1.69
CA ASN A 172 0.25 1.14 -2.20
C ASN A 172 1.32 0.39 -1.42
N TYR A 173 1.93 1.02 -0.42
CA TYR A 173 3.00 0.45 0.39
C TYR A 173 2.71 0.78 1.84
N ASP A 174 2.76 -0.23 2.70
CA ASP A 174 2.52 -0.05 4.13
C ASP A 174 3.29 -1.10 4.93
N PHE A 175 3.48 -0.83 6.22
CA PHE A 175 4.25 -1.66 7.14
C PHE A 175 3.60 -3.02 7.37
N ILE A 176 4.44 -4.03 7.54
CA ILE A 176 4.03 -5.33 8.05
C ILE A 176 3.87 -5.24 9.57
N VAL A 177 2.67 -5.56 10.03
CA VAL A 177 2.24 -5.48 11.42
C VAL A 177 1.59 -6.80 11.83
N TYR A 178 1.47 -7.00 13.14
CA TYR A 178 0.68 -8.12 13.64
C TYR A 178 -0.78 -7.99 13.21
N ARG A 179 -1.32 -9.03 12.55
CA ARG A 179 -2.70 -9.08 12.00
C ARG A 179 -3.78 -8.52 12.94
N LEU A 180 -3.70 -8.83 14.23
CA LEU A 180 -4.71 -8.40 15.21
C LEU A 180 -4.32 -7.12 15.93
N THR A 181 -3.31 -6.36 15.50
CA THR A 181 -2.91 -5.15 16.24
C THR A 181 -3.99 -4.06 16.24
N TYR A 182 -5.09 -4.21 15.51
CA TYR A 182 -6.23 -3.30 15.55
C TYR A 182 -7.03 -3.44 16.85
N ASN A 183 -6.95 -4.60 17.53
CA ASN A 183 -7.77 -4.91 18.71
C ASN A 183 -7.04 -4.74 20.05
N ASN A 184 -5.84 -4.15 20.06
CA ASN A 184 -5.07 -3.91 21.28
C ASN A 184 -4.21 -2.66 21.16
N CYS A 185 -4.20 -1.75 22.14
CA CYS A 185 -3.16 -0.71 22.23
C CYS A 185 -1.87 -1.25 22.85
N HIS A 186 -0.72 -0.75 22.37
CA HIS A 186 0.60 -1.11 22.90
C HIS A 186 0.87 -2.63 22.97
N GLY A 187 0.23 -3.41 22.08
CA GLY A 187 0.35 -4.87 22.09
C GLY A 187 1.78 -5.36 21.87
N TRP A 188 2.63 -4.55 21.24
CA TRP A 188 4.04 -4.88 21.03
C TRP A 188 4.79 -5.14 22.33
N THR A 189 4.54 -4.34 23.39
CA THR A 189 5.24 -4.51 24.68
C THR A 189 4.73 -5.70 25.49
N SER A 190 3.47 -6.10 25.31
CA SER A 190 2.86 -7.21 26.05
C SER A 190 2.98 -8.57 25.34
N ARG A 191 3.22 -8.58 24.03
CA ARG A 191 3.42 -9.82 23.25
C ARG A 191 4.78 -10.45 23.51
N ALA A 192 4.82 -11.78 23.45
CA ALA A 192 6.07 -12.54 23.40
C ALA A 192 6.89 -12.14 22.16
N ALA A 193 8.22 -12.21 22.26
CA ALA A 193 9.12 -11.82 21.16
C ALA A 193 8.82 -12.55 19.85
N SER A 194 8.50 -13.86 19.92
CA SER A 194 8.12 -14.70 18.78
C SER A 194 6.82 -14.30 18.08
N GLN A 195 6.03 -13.42 18.69
CA GLN A 195 4.79 -12.89 18.13
C GLN A 195 4.89 -11.41 17.74
N ARG A 196 6.06 -10.79 17.90
CA ARG A 196 6.24 -9.40 17.50
C ARG A 196 6.54 -9.30 16.02
N THR A 197 6.08 -8.20 15.44
CA THR A 197 6.49 -7.74 14.11
C THR A 197 7.42 -6.53 14.28
N MET A 198 8.12 -6.11 13.22
CA MET A 198 9.01 -4.94 13.30
C MET A 198 8.26 -3.64 13.60
N PHE A 199 7.02 -3.54 13.11
CA PHE A 199 6.20 -2.34 13.19
C PHE A 199 4.89 -2.65 13.88
N GLU A 200 4.59 -1.95 14.97
CA GLU A 200 3.27 -1.97 15.59
C GLU A 200 3.01 -0.60 16.23
N ASP A 201 1.82 -0.43 16.79
CA ASP A 201 1.45 0.77 17.55
C ASP A 201 2.38 0.98 18.75
N GLY A 202 3.11 2.10 18.72
CA GLY A 202 4.11 2.45 19.72
C GLY A 202 5.29 1.48 19.84
N SER A 203 5.56 0.65 18.82
CA SER A 203 6.70 -0.26 18.83
C SER A 203 8.03 0.50 18.92
N LYS A 204 9.03 -0.14 19.54
CA LYS A 204 10.40 0.37 19.65
C LYS A 204 11.40 -0.69 19.18
N CYS A 205 11.14 -1.26 18.00
CA CYS A 205 11.94 -2.35 17.46
C CYS A 205 13.35 -1.87 17.08
N ARG A 206 14.36 -2.55 17.59
CA ARG A 206 15.77 -2.35 17.25
C ARG A 206 16.26 -3.53 16.40
N PRO A 207 17.32 -3.37 15.59
CA PRO A 207 17.89 -4.48 14.82
C PRO A 207 18.24 -5.71 15.66
N ARG A 208 18.70 -5.51 16.90
CA ARG A 208 18.99 -6.61 17.85
C ARG A 208 17.76 -7.42 18.28
N ASP A 209 16.56 -6.85 18.14
CA ASP A 209 15.31 -7.52 18.51
C ASP A 209 14.83 -8.46 17.38
N VAL A 210 15.43 -8.33 16.18
CA VAL A 210 15.16 -9.16 15.00
C VAL A 210 16.15 -10.32 14.95
N THR A 211 15.92 -11.32 15.80
CA THR A 211 16.81 -12.49 15.93
C THR A 211 16.72 -13.46 14.76
N ASP A 212 15.61 -13.46 14.01
CA ASP A 212 15.45 -14.30 12.82
C ASP A 212 16.24 -13.77 11.61
N GLY A 213 16.78 -12.56 11.73
CA GLY A 213 17.61 -11.89 10.74
C GLY A 213 16.83 -10.88 9.90
N MET A 214 17.44 -9.71 9.66
CA MET A 214 16.83 -8.64 8.87
C MET A 214 16.50 -9.08 7.44
N SER A 215 17.27 -9.99 6.85
CA SER A 215 17.01 -10.55 5.50
C SER A 215 15.86 -11.56 5.45
N ASN A 216 15.35 -11.99 6.60
CA ASN A 216 14.29 -13.00 6.72
C ASN A 216 13.01 -12.43 7.34
N THR A 217 12.96 -11.12 7.62
CA THR A 217 11.77 -10.51 8.19
C THR A 217 11.30 -9.37 7.29
N ALA A 218 10.02 -9.34 7.00
CA ALA A 218 9.42 -8.32 6.15
C ALA A 218 9.17 -7.01 6.91
N MET A 219 9.52 -5.90 6.28
CA MET A 219 9.24 -4.55 6.78
C MET A 219 7.96 -3.97 6.21
N MET A 220 7.80 -4.07 4.89
CA MET A 220 6.67 -3.47 4.16
C MET A 220 6.25 -4.40 3.04
N ALA A 221 5.00 -4.27 2.59
CA ALA A 221 4.51 -4.95 1.40
C ALA A 221 3.61 -4.04 0.58
N GLU A 222 3.36 -4.46 -0.66
CA GLU A 222 2.36 -3.81 -1.50
C GLU A 222 0.93 -4.09 -1.01
N THR A 223 0.07 -3.09 -1.16
CA THR A 223 -1.38 -3.19 -1.04
C THR A 223 -2.06 -2.40 -2.17
N ARG A 224 -3.35 -2.64 -2.38
CA ARG A 224 -4.16 -1.93 -3.38
C ARG A 224 -4.77 -0.66 -2.78
N GLN A 225 -4.82 0.41 -3.58
CA GLN A 225 -5.52 1.64 -3.21
C GLN A 225 -7.03 1.39 -3.14
N ALA A 226 -7.56 0.64 -4.10
CA ALA A 226 -8.92 0.15 -4.12
C ALA A 226 -9.04 -1.07 -3.19
N CYS A 227 -9.40 -0.84 -1.93
CA CYS A 227 -9.62 -1.93 -0.99
C CYS A 227 -10.95 -1.86 -0.26
N CYS A 228 -11.75 -0.78 -0.40
CA CYS A 228 -12.86 -0.53 0.51
C CYS A 228 -14.19 -0.07 -0.07
N GLY A 229 -15.08 -1.03 -0.37
CA GLY A 229 -16.54 -0.79 -0.40
C GLY A 229 -17.18 -0.57 0.98
N ASN A 230 -16.45 -0.84 2.08
CA ASN A 230 -16.88 -0.54 3.46
C ASN A 230 -15.77 0.19 4.26
N GLY A 231 -15.56 1.47 3.95
CA GLY A 231 -14.85 2.48 4.75
C GLY A 231 -14.37 3.63 3.85
N ALA A 232 -13.57 4.55 4.40
CA ALA A 232 -12.87 5.58 3.60
C ALA A 232 -11.40 5.19 3.44
N ASN A 233 -10.78 5.53 2.31
CA ASN A 233 -9.34 5.34 2.12
C ASN A 233 -8.58 6.13 3.20
N ALA A 234 -7.62 5.50 3.88
CA ALA A 234 -6.68 6.25 4.71
C ALA A 234 -5.68 6.99 3.83
N ASN A 235 -5.46 8.28 4.04
CA ASN A 235 -4.26 8.93 3.52
C ASN A 235 -2.96 8.34 4.13
N TRP A 236 -1.81 8.80 3.64
CA TRP A 236 -0.50 8.32 4.10
C TRP A 236 -0.12 8.81 5.50
N GLY A 237 -0.82 9.82 6.04
CA GLY A 237 -0.53 10.47 7.31
C GLY A 237 -1.39 10.03 8.50
N GLY A 238 -2.63 9.60 8.24
CA GLY A 238 -3.60 9.16 9.23
C GLY A 238 -3.81 7.64 9.27
N ARG A 239 -4.27 7.12 10.40
CA ARG A 239 -4.70 5.72 10.59
C ARG A 239 -5.97 5.60 11.43
N GLY A 240 -7.01 4.99 10.89
CA GLY A 240 -8.20 4.58 11.64
C GLY A 240 -8.06 3.23 12.38
N TYR A 241 -9.14 2.82 13.07
CA TYR A 241 -9.19 1.63 13.93
C TYR A 241 -8.60 0.36 13.28
N THR A 242 -9.01 0.03 12.05
CA THR A 242 -8.54 -1.16 11.33
C THR A 242 -7.39 -0.89 10.36
N GLN A 243 -6.96 0.37 10.18
CA GLN A 243 -6.01 0.81 9.15
C GLN A 243 -4.58 0.87 9.67
N ILE A 244 -4.15 -0.21 10.32
CA ILE A 244 -2.96 -0.28 11.19
C ILE A 244 -1.67 -0.71 10.49
N GLY A 245 -1.78 -1.24 9.26
CA GLY A 245 -0.70 -1.86 8.49
C GLY A 245 -1.21 -3.08 7.74
N LEU A 246 -0.29 -3.89 7.24
CA LEU A 246 -0.53 -5.13 6.48
C LEU A 246 -0.04 -6.35 7.25
N SER A 247 -0.51 -7.54 6.90
CA SER A 247 0.04 -8.79 7.42
C SER A 247 0.16 -9.79 6.28
N LEU A 248 1.36 -10.34 6.09
CA LEU A 248 1.58 -11.37 5.08
C LEU A 248 0.82 -12.64 5.46
N SER A 249 0.72 -12.97 6.75
CA SER A 249 0.00 -14.18 7.21
C SER A 249 -1.52 -14.06 7.17
N GLY A 250 -2.08 -12.86 7.11
CA GLY A 250 -3.53 -12.67 7.29
C GLY A 250 -4.40 -13.32 6.21
N VAL A 251 -4.03 -13.16 4.94
CA VAL A 251 -4.65 -13.83 3.79
C VAL A 251 -3.58 -14.12 2.74
N THR A 252 -3.89 -14.93 1.73
CA THR A 252 -2.98 -15.09 0.59
C THR A 252 -2.83 -13.76 -0.16
N PRO A 253 -1.64 -13.48 -0.73
CA PRO A 253 -1.40 -12.27 -1.53
C PRO A 253 -2.47 -12.10 -2.63
N ASN A 254 -2.79 -10.85 -2.95
CA ASN A 254 -3.76 -10.50 -4.00
C ASN A 254 -5.19 -11.03 -3.78
N ARG A 255 -5.48 -11.60 -2.60
CA ARG A 255 -6.82 -11.99 -2.20
C ARG A 255 -7.56 -10.80 -1.62
N THR A 256 -7.82 -9.78 -2.45
CA THR A 256 -8.79 -8.72 -2.10
C THR A 256 -10.21 -9.30 -2.20
N THR A 257 -10.55 -10.06 -1.16
CA THR A 257 -11.87 -10.39 -0.59
C THR A 257 -13.07 -10.62 -1.54
N ARG A 258 -13.44 -11.91 -1.66
CA ARG A 258 -14.75 -12.49 -2.03
C ARG A 258 -15.50 -11.94 -3.26
N ASN A 259 -15.62 -12.85 -4.25
CA ASN A 259 -16.67 -12.89 -5.26
C ASN A 259 -18.08 -12.75 -4.63
N SER A 260 -18.62 -11.54 -4.53
CA SER A 260 -20.07 -11.36 -4.35
C SER A 260 -20.69 -11.27 -5.75
N SER A 261 -21.49 -12.26 -6.11
CA SER A 261 -22.23 -12.42 -7.37
C SER A 261 -23.30 -11.34 -7.63
N SER A 262 -23.17 -10.15 -7.04
CA SER A 262 -24.19 -9.10 -7.00
C SER A 262 -23.82 -7.81 -7.73
N TYR A 263 -22.63 -7.70 -8.34
CA TYR A 263 -22.17 -6.44 -8.96
C TYR A 263 -21.99 -6.53 -10.49
N PRO A 264 -22.68 -5.67 -11.28
CA PRO A 264 -22.52 -5.65 -12.73
C PRO A 264 -21.20 -4.98 -13.12
N GLY A 265 -20.42 -5.59 -14.02
CA GLY A 265 -19.33 -4.90 -14.73
C GLY A 265 -17.91 -5.45 -14.58
N GLY A 266 -17.68 -6.51 -13.79
CA GLY A 266 -16.43 -7.29 -13.85
C GLY A 266 -15.17 -6.60 -13.29
N VAL A 267 -15.27 -5.44 -12.65
CA VAL A 267 -14.15 -4.83 -11.90
C VAL A 267 -14.01 -5.54 -10.55
N LYS A 268 -12.81 -6.06 -10.25
CA LYS A 268 -12.49 -6.89 -9.07
C LYS A 268 -12.14 -6.08 -7.82
N ASP A 269 -12.79 -4.94 -7.63
CA ASP A 269 -12.58 -4.07 -6.46
C ASP A 269 -13.75 -4.29 -5.49
N PHE A 270 -13.60 -5.32 -4.64
CA PHE A 270 -14.67 -5.80 -3.77
C PHE A 270 -14.77 -5.01 -2.46
N ALA A 271 -15.95 -5.07 -1.83
CA ALA A 271 -16.19 -4.56 -0.49
C ALA A 271 -15.46 -5.42 0.58
N PRO A 272 -14.51 -4.87 1.35
CA PRO A 272 -13.81 -5.54 2.43
C PRO A 272 -14.71 -5.59 3.67
N TRP A 273 -14.39 -6.50 4.57
CA TRP A 273 -15.05 -6.63 5.86
C TRP A 273 -14.13 -6.10 6.97
N LEU A 274 -14.69 -5.98 8.18
CA LEU A 274 -13.89 -5.64 9.37
C LEU A 274 -12.72 -6.64 9.51
N GLY A 275 -11.49 -6.12 9.52
CA GLY A 275 -10.26 -6.91 9.64
C GLY A 275 -9.54 -7.23 8.31
N ASP A 276 -10.11 -6.86 7.16
CA ASP A 276 -9.49 -7.05 5.83
C ASP A 276 -8.60 -5.88 5.38
N TRP A 277 -8.47 -4.85 6.21
CA TRP A 277 -7.59 -3.70 5.97
C TRP A 277 -6.10 -4.04 6.00
N ASN A 278 -5.74 -5.20 6.56
CA ASN A 278 -4.38 -5.70 6.62
C ASN A 278 -3.98 -6.58 5.42
N THR A 279 -4.81 -6.64 4.38
CA THR A 279 -4.56 -7.48 3.21
C THR A 279 -3.48 -6.89 2.29
N THR A 280 -2.53 -7.74 1.91
CA THR A 280 -1.51 -7.41 0.91
C THR A 280 -2.06 -7.60 -0.49
N GLY A 281 -1.60 -6.79 -1.43
CA GLY A 281 -2.03 -6.87 -2.82
C GLY A 281 -1.33 -5.91 -3.77
N SER A 282 -1.42 -6.21 -5.06
CA SER A 282 -0.83 -5.49 -6.17
C SER A 282 -1.60 -5.84 -7.44
N LEU A 283 -1.44 -5.02 -8.48
CA LEU A 283 -1.97 -5.31 -9.82
C LEU A 283 -0.94 -5.94 -10.75
N HIS A 284 0.25 -6.23 -10.23
CA HIS A 284 1.26 -7.00 -10.94
C HIS A 284 0.79 -8.45 -11.17
N VAL A 285 1.19 -9.00 -12.32
CA VAL A 285 0.89 -10.40 -12.64
C VAL A 285 1.67 -11.34 -11.73
N GLY A 286 0.95 -12.21 -11.02
CA GLY A 286 1.48 -13.37 -10.31
C GLY A 286 2.00 -13.11 -8.91
N GLY A 287 1.82 -11.91 -8.34
CA GLY A 287 2.31 -11.61 -7.00
C GLY A 287 2.40 -10.14 -6.66
N LEU A 288 3.22 -9.83 -5.65
CA LEU A 288 3.45 -8.50 -5.13
C LEU A 288 4.88 -8.32 -4.62
N HIS A 289 5.33 -7.08 -4.44
CA HIS A 289 6.63 -6.81 -3.83
C HIS A 289 6.57 -6.76 -2.30
N VAL A 290 7.57 -7.36 -1.67
CA VAL A 290 7.82 -7.32 -0.23
C VAL A 290 9.22 -6.75 0.01
N LEU A 291 9.30 -5.78 0.91
CA LEU A 291 10.54 -5.21 1.40
C LEU A 291 10.95 -5.94 2.66
N LEU A 292 12.17 -6.44 2.70
CA LEU A 292 12.79 -7.11 3.85
C LEU A 292 13.60 -6.12 4.70
N GLY A 293 13.89 -6.50 5.93
CA GLY A 293 14.65 -5.73 6.92
C GLY A 293 16.06 -5.32 6.50
N ASP A 294 16.70 -6.05 5.58
CA ASP A 294 18.00 -5.71 5.01
C ASP A 294 17.89 -4.73 3.82
N GLY A 295 16.69 -4.26 3.51
CA GLY A 295 16.38 -3.41 2.38
C GLY A 295 16.21 -4.18 1.06
N ALA A 296 16.31 -5.51 1.04
CA ALA A 296 16.03 -6.31 -0.15
C ALA A 296 14.55 -6.22 -0.52
N VAL A 297 14.26 -6.10 -1.82
CA VAL A 297 12.88 -6.16 -2.32
C VAL A 297 12.75 -7.43 -3.15
N ARG A 298 11.87 -8.32 -2.68
CA ARG A 298 11.57 -9.61 -3.30
C ARG A 298 10.15 -9.62 -3.83
N PHE A 299 9.90 -10.48 -4.82
CA PHE A 299 8.57 -10.67 -5.36
C PHE A 299 7.96 -11.93 -4.74
N MET A 300 6.87 -11.77 -4.00
CA MET A 300 6.12 -12.87 -3.40
C MET A 300 5.02 -13.32 -4.36
N GLY A 301 4.96 -14.61 -4.65
CA GLY A 301 3.92 -15.18 -5.50
C GLY A 301 2.54 -15.23 -4.83
N ASP A 302 1.49 -15.25 -5.65
CA ASP A 302 0.09 -15.32 -5.17
C ASP A 302 -0.20 -16.57 -4.32
N ASN A 303 0.54 -17.64 -4.58
CA ASN A 303 0.37 -18.95 -3.95
C ASN A 303 1.39 -19.24 -2.85
N THR A 304 2.13 -18.23 -2.37
CA THR A 304 3.12 -18.43 -1.29
C THR A 304 2.43 -18.99 -0.04
N ASP A 305 3.03 -20.06 0.50
CA ASP A 305 2.48 -20.82 1.62
C ASP A 305 2.26 -19.95 2.87
N TYR A 306 1.26 -20.32 3.67
CA TYR A 306 0.93 -19.63 4.91
C TYR A 306 2.08 -19.62 5.92
N SER A 307 2.81 -20.73 6.07
CA SER A 307 3.91 -20.83 7.04
C SER A 307 5.04 -19.85 6.69
N ILE A 308 5.43 -19.76 5.42
CA ILE A 308 6.45 -18.82 4.94
C ILE A 308 6.01 -17.38 5.22
N ARG A 309 4.77 -17.03 4.88
CA ARG A 309 4.23 -15.69 5.12
C ARG A 309 4.16 -15.34 6.61
N LEU A 310 3.82 -16.30 7.46
CA LEU A 310 3.80 -16.12 8.91
C LEU A 310 5.20 -15.89 9.46
N ASN A 311 6.18 -16.68 9.05
CA ASN A 311 7.55 -16.55 9.53
C ASN A 311 8.16 -15.21 9.07
N LEU A 312 7.82 -14.74 7.86
CA LEU A 312 8.22 -13.40 7.38
C LEU A 312 7.62 -12.24 8.20
N ASP A 313 6.45 -12.41 8.80
CA ASP A 313 5.85 -11.37 9.67
C ASP A 313 6.64 -11.24 10.99
N ARG A 314 7.27 -12.32 11.49
CA ARG A 314 7.85 -12.39 12.85
C ARG A 314 9.33 -11.97 12.88
N ILE A 315 9.73 -11.44 14.04
CA ILE A 315 11.10 -10.98 14.30
C ILE A 315 11.96 -11.99 15.07
N ALA A 316 11.35 -12.92 15.81
CA ALA A 316 12.04 -13.78 16.78
C ALA A 316 11.33 -15.13 17.03
N ASP A 317 10.78 -15.75 16.00
CA ASP A 317 10.15 -17.08 16.09
C ASP A 317 11.12 -18.26 15.92
N GLY A 318 12.34 -18.00 15.44
CA GLY A 318 13.41 -18.99 15.26
C GLY A 318 13.22 -19.93 14.07
N ASN A 319 12.22 -19.68 13.21
CA ASN A 319 11.92 -20.55 12.08
C ASN A 319 12.79 -20.22 10.87
N VAL A 320 13.25 -21.26 10.18
CA VAL A 320 13.99 -21.11 8.92
C VAL A 320 13.00 -20.84 7.78
N ILE A 321 13.30 -19.81 6.98
CA ILE A 321 12.50 -19.47 5.81
C ILE A 321 13.17 -20.07 4.57
N GLY A 322 12.44 -20.92 3.86
CA GLY A 322 12.90 -21.49 2.58
C GLY A 322 12.93 -20.46 1.44
N GLU A 323 13.22 -20.90 0.22
CA GLU A 323 13.05 -20.05 -0.96
C GLU A 323 11.57 -19.87 -1.29
N TRP A 324 11.21 -18.66 -1.74
CA TRP A 324 9.86 -18.22 -2.08
C TRP A 324 9.88 -17.02 -3.02
#